data_AF-A0AAU5UMI0-F1
#
_entry.id   AF-A0AAU5UMI0-F1
#
_cell.length_a   1.000
_cell.length_b   1.000
_cell.length_c   1.000
_cell.angle_alpha   90.00
_cell.angle_beta   90.00
_cell.angle_gamma   90.00
#
_symmetry.space_group_name_H-M   'P 1'
#
loop_
_entity.id
_entity.type
_entity.pdbx_description
1 polymer ?
#
loop_
_entity_poly.entity_id
_entity_poly.type
_entity_poly.pdbx_seq_one_letter_code
_entity_poly.pdbx_strand_id
1 'polypeptide(L)'
;MSRRRPSKWQRPVSDRPLLGGTQSREAKADGEWNVRRVSGSASAKSYRCPGCDQQILPATPHVVVWPENPSLLGAIGGAQSLDERRHWHTACWQRSR
;
A
#
# COMPACT_ATOMS: atom_id res chain seq x y z
N MET A 1 2.99 29.83 20.98
CA MET A 1 3.46 28.72 21.85
C MET A 1 3.90 27.54 20.99
N SER A 2 5.19 27.23 20.91
CA SER A 2 5.68 26.10 20.09
C SER A 2 5.30 24.77 20.74
N ARG A 3 4.40 24.00 20.09
CA ARG A 3 4.11 22.63 20.51
C ARG A 3 5.36 21.78 20.29
N ARG A 4 5.99 21.34 21.38
CA ARG A 4 7.15 20.43 21.31
C ARG A 4 6.71 19.14 20.61
N ARG A 5 7.44 18.77 19.56
CA ARG A 5 7.23 17.51 18.84
C ARG A 5 7.55 16.35 19.80
N PRO A 6 6.67 15.34 19.95
CA PRO A 6 6.90 14.22 20.86
C PRO A 6 8.17 13.45 20.48
N SER A 7 8.87 12.91 21.50
CA SER A 7 10.11 12.18 21.27
C SER A 7 9.84 10.89 20.49
N LYS A 8 10.80 10.47 19.65
CA LYS A 8 10.71 9.24 18.85
C LYS A 8 10.47 7.96 19.68
N TRP A 9 10.77 8.01 20.97
CA TRP A 9 10.62 6.90 21.92
C TRP A 9 9.21 6.79 22.53
N GLN A 10 8.38 7.83 22.39
CA GLN A 10 6.99 7.86 22.86
C GLN A 10 5.99 7.48 21.77
N ARG A 11 6.46 7.10 20.57
CA ARG A 11 5.59 6.69 19.47
C ARG A 11 5.10 5.26 19.74
N PRO A 12 3.79 4.98 19.64
CA PRO A 12 3.27 3.62 19.80
C PRO A 12 3.95 2.69 18.79
N VAL A 13 4.15 1.42 19.16
CA VAL A 13 4.88 0.44 18.32
C VAL A 13 4.26 0.29 16.93
N SER A 14 2.96 0.55 16.81
CA SER A 14 2.20 0.63 15.55
C SER A 14 2.73 1.66 14.55
N ASP A 15 3.55 2.62 15.00
CA ASP A 15 4.13 3.71 14.23
C ASP A 15 5.66 3.58 14.07
N ARG A 16 6.24 2.46 14.51
CA ARG A 16 7.63 2.09 14.18
C ARG A 16 7.65 1.53 12.76
N PRO A 17 8.39 2.15 11.81
CA PRO A 17 8.57 1.57 10.49
C PRO A 17 9.42 0.30 10.66
N LEU A 18 8.76 -0.85 10.77
CA LEU A 18 9.42 -2.13 10.70
C LEU A 18 9.80 -2.32 9.23
N LEU A 19 11.09 -2.26 8.94
CA LEU A 19 11.75 -2.59 7.67
C LEU A 19 10.86 -2.57 6.42
N GLY A 20 10.87 -1.44 5.71
CA GLY A 20 10.53 -1.41 4.28
C GLY A 20 9.13 -0.90 3.91
N GLY A 21 8.72 0.25 4.44
CA GLY A 21 7.63 1.06 3.87
C GLY A 21 6.58 1.48 4.89
N THR A 22 6.01 2.67 4.71
CA THR A 22 4.85 3.12 5.50
C THR A 22 3.61 2.37 5.01
N GLN A 23 3.00 1.55 5.88
CA GLN A 23 1.67 0.99 5.66
C GLN A 23 0.61 1.92 6.25
N SER A 24 -0.52 2.05 5.58
CA SER A 24 -1.65 2.90 5.99
C SER A 24 -2.95 2.23 5.54
N ARG A 25 -4.03 2.47 6.28
CA ARG A 25 -5.37 2.04 5.89
C ARG A 25 -6.11 3.22 5.26
N GLU A 26 -6.76 2.98 4.13
CA GLU A 26 -7.51 4.01 3.40
C GLU A 26 -8.92 3.48 3.06
N ALA A 27 -9.93 4.29 3.36
CA ALA A 27 -11.32 4.05 2.96
C ALA A 27 -11.55 4.59 1.53
N LYS A 28 -12.18 3.81 0.67
CA LYS A 28 -12.63 4.21 -0.69
C LYS A 28 -14.08 3.78 -0.93
N ALA A 29 -14.66 4.17 -2.06
CA ALA A 29 -16.03 3.82 -2.43
C ALA A 29 -16.28 2.30 -2.42
N ASP A 30 -15.28 1.51 -2.80
CA ASP A 30 -15.35 0.04 -2.85
C ASP A 30 -15.08 -0.65 -1.50
N GLY A 31 -14.72 0.09 -0.45
CA GLY A 31 -14.47 -0.44 0.89
C GLY A 31 -13.14 -0.02 1.52
N GLU A 32 -12.69 -0.81 2.49
CA GLU A 32 -11.46 -0.57 3.27
C GLU A 32 -10.25 -1.24 2.61
N TRP A 33 -9.19 -0.47 2.40
CA TRP A 33 -7.98 -0.91 1.73
C TRP A 33 -6.75 -0.74 2.62
N ASN A 34 -5.88 -1.74 2.60
CA ASN A 34 -4.51 -1.60 3.09
C ASN A 34 -3.62 -1.08 1.97
N VAL A 35 -2.80 -0.07 2.27
CA VAL A 35 -1.93 0.62 1.32
C VAL A 35 -0.51 0.62 1.86
N ARG A 36 0.44 0.11 1.08
CA ARG A 36 1.86 0.15 1.39
C ARG A 36 2.62 0.92 0.32
N ARG A 37 3.43 1.89 0.75
CA ARG A 37 4.37 2.57 -0.15
C ARG A 37 5.58 1.69 -0.42
N VAL A 38 5.92 1.54 -1.70
CA VAL A 38 7.10 0.82 -2.20
C VAL A 38 8.06 1.86 -2.77
N SER A 39 9.29 1.87 -2.23
CA SER A 39 10.36 2.71 -2.78
C SER A 39 10.83 2.16 -4.13
N GLY A 40 11.40 3.02 -4.97
CA GLY A 40 11.97 2.59 -6.25
C GLY A 40 12.98 1.44 -6.07
N SER A 41 13.91 1.57 -5.13
CA SER A 41 14.92 0.55 -4.84
C SER A 41 14.36 -0.82 -4.45
N ALA A 42 13.12 -0.88 -3.94
CA ALA A 42 12.43 -2.14 -3.60
C ALA A 42 11.60 -2.70 -4.78
N SER A 43 11.44 -1.95 -5.87
CA SER A 43 10.72 -2.36 -7.08
C SER A 43 11.66 -3.05 -8.06
N ALA A 44 11.75 -4.38 -7.97
CA ALA A 44 12.62 -5.18 -8.84
C ALA A 44 11.94 -5.69 -10.12
N LYS A 45 10.61 -5.57 -10.22
CA LYS A 45 9.81 -6.12 -11.32
C LYS A 45 8.90 -5.05 -11.90
N SER A 46 8.54 -5.22 -13.18
CA SER A 46 7.49 -4.41 -13.79
C SER A 46 6.11 -4.93 -13.40
N TYR A 47 5.17 -4.01 -13.16
CA TYR A 47 3.79 -4.31 -12.81
C TYR A 47 2.83 -3.47 -13.66
N ARG A 48 1.59 -3.91 -13.84
CA ARG A 48 0.57 -3.13 -14.58
C ARG A 48 -0.35 -2.39 -13.62
N CYS A 49 -0.50 -1.08 -13.83
CA CYS A 49 -1.33 -0.23 -13.00
C CYS A 49 -2.81 -0.29 -13.43
N PRO A 50 -3.77 -0.69 -12.57
CA PRO A 50 -5.19 -0.79 -12.96
C PRO A 50 -5.85 0.55 -13.32
N GLY A 51 -5.38 1.67 -12.75
CA GLY A 51 -6.01 2.97 -12.98
C GLY A 51 -5.64 3.67 -14.29
N CYS A 52 -4.58 3.24 -14.98
CA CYS A 52 -4.14 3.83 -16.25
C CYS A 52 -3.67 2.81 -17.28
N ASP A 53 -3.71 1.53 -16.96
CA ASP A 53 -3.23 0.41 -17.77
C ASP A 53 -1.75 0.44 -18.18
N GLN A 54 -0.97 1.42 -17.70
CA GLN A 54 0.46 1.53 -17.98
C GLN A 54 1.32 0.66 -17.06
N GLN A 55 2.53 0.35 -17.53
CA GLN A 55 3.52 -0.38 -16.74
C GLN A 55 4.23 0.53 -15.74
N ILE A 56 4.27 0.09 -14.49
CA ILE A 56 5.17 0.57 -13.45
C ILE A 56 6.49 -0.15 -13.68
N LEU A 57 7.53 0.58 -14.07
CA LEU A 57 8.84 -0.01 -14.32
C LEU A 57 9.57 -0.38 -13.02
N PRO A 58 10.55 -1.31 -13.06
CA PRO A 58 11.48 -1.48 -11.95
C PRO A 58 12.14 -0.15 -11.58
N ALA A 59 12.60 -0.04 -10.34
CA ALA A 59 13.12 1.20 -9.76
C ALA A 59 12.10 2.36 -9.64
N THR A 60 10.82 2.16 -9.98
CA THR A 60 9.78 3.20 -9.89
C THR A 60 9.05 3.17 -8.54
N PRO A 61 9.02 4.27 -7.77
CA PRO A 61 8.23 4.36 -6.55
C PRO A 61 6.72 4.27 -6.83
N HIS A 62 6.03 3.42 -6.10
CA HIS A 62 4.61 3.15 -6.32
C HIS A 62 3.94 2.67 -5.03
N VAL A 63 2.63 2.37 -5.08
CA VAL A 63 1.88 1.84 -3.94
C VAL A 63 1.34 0.46 -4.25
N VAL A 64 1.34 -0.40 -3.24
CA VAL A 64 0.71 -1.72 -3.28
C VAL A 64 -0.52 -1.68 -2.40
N VAL A 65 -1.64 -2.10 -2.96
CA VAL A 65 -2.95 -2.07 -2.30
C VAL A 65 -3.58 -3.45 -2.30
N TRP A 66 -4.26 -3.78 -1.21
CA TRP A 66 -5.04 -5.02 -1.08
C TRP A 66 -6.22 -4.77 -0.14
N PRO A 67 -7.34 -5.47 -0.31
CA PRO A 67 -8.51 -5.28 0.53
C PRO A 67 -8.19 -5.64 1.98
N GLU A 68 -8.81 -4.95 2.93
CA GLU A 68 -8.66 -5.26 4.35
C GLU A 68 -9.36 -6.57 4.74
N ASN A 69 -10.53 -6.80 4.16
CA ASN A 69 -11.23 -8.07 4.27
C ASN A 69 -11.13 -8.80 2.92
N PRO A 70 -10.35 -9.89 2.82
CA PRO A 70 -10.29 -10.66 1.58
C PRO A 70 -11.69 -11.18 1.24
N SER A 71 -12.08 -11.09 -0.03
CA SER A 71 -13.40 -11.57 -0.45
C SER A 71 -13.54 -13.07 -0.15
N LEU A 72 -14.77 -13.53 0.11
CA LEU A 72 -15.06 -14.96 0.31
C LEU A 72 -14.54 -15.85 -0.84
N LEU A 73 -14.41 -15.30 -2.05
CA LEU A 73 -13.81 -15.96 -3.22
C LEU A 73 -12.28 -16.14 -3.10
N GLY A 74 -11.57 -15.25 -2.41
CA GLY A 74 -10.14 -15.39 -2.09
C GLY A 74 -9.88 -16.37 -0.95
N ALA A 75 -10.86 -16.54 -0.06
CA ALA A 75 -10.75 -17.44 1.09
C ALA A 75 -10.83 -18.94 0.75
N ILE A 76 -11.61 -19.30 -0.27
CA ILE A 76 -11.73 -20.69 -0.75
C ILE A 76 -10.49 -21.21 -1.50
N GLY A 77 -9.59 -20.31 -1.93
CA GLY A 77 -8.43 -20.64 -2.76
C GLY A 77 -7.09 -20.76 -2.05
N GLY A 78 -7.02 -20.65 -0.72
CA GLY A 78 -5.80 -20.84 0.10
C GLY A 78 -4.64 -19.86 -0.13
N ALA A 79 -4.60 -19.15 -1.26
CA ALA A 79 -3.62 -18.14 -1.63
C ALA A 79 -4.00 -16.76 -1.06
N GLN A 80 -4.14 -16.72 0.27
CA GLN A 80 -4.56 -15.54 0.99
C GLN A 80 -3.56 -14.37 0.77
N SER A 81 -4.09 -13.23 0.33
CA SER A 81 -3.48 -11.89 0.39
C SER A 81 -2.30 -11.55 -0.55
N LEU A 82 -1.60 -12.51 -1.17
CA LEU A 82 -0.53 -12.17 -2.14
C LEU A 82 -1.07 -11.90 -3.55
N ASP A 83 -2.06 -12.69 -3.99
CA ASP A 83 -2.65 -12.57 -5.33
C ASP A 83 -3.49 -11.28 -5.48
N GLU A 84 -4.11 -10.84 -4.38
CA GLU A 84 -4.96 -9.64 -4.37
C GLU A 84 -4.15 -8.32 -4.31
N ARG A 85 -2.82 -8.40 -4.22
CA ARG A 85 -1.96 -7.19 -4.19
C ARG A 85 -1.90 -6.56 -5.56
N ARG A 86 -2.55 -5.40 -5.68
CA ARG A 86 -2.54 -4.60 -6.89
C ARG A 86 -1.48 -3.51 -6.76
N HIS A 87 -0.69 -3.33 -7.80
CA HIS A 87 0.33 -2.30 -7.89
C HIS A 87 -0.21 -1.09 -8.63
N TRP A 88 -0.16 0.08 -8.01
CA TRP A 88 -0.67 1.34 -8.57
C TRP A 88 0.43 2.38 -8.57
N HIS A 89 0.46 3.22 -9.60
CA HIS A 89 1.15 4.50 -9.49
C HIS A 89 0.53 5.28 -8.32
N THR A 90 1.36 5.96 -7.53
CA THR A 90 0.91 6.76 -6.38
C THR A 90 -0.18 7.76 -6.78
N ALA A 91 -0.03 8.43 -7.93
CA ALA A 91 -1.02 9.37 -8.44
C ALA A 91 -2.32 8.70 -8.90
N CYS A 92 -2.25 7.51 -9.50
CA CYS A 92 -3.43 6.75 -9.92
C CYS A 92 -4.24 6.29 -8.70
N TRP A 93 -3.57 5.83 -7.65
CA TRP A 93 -4.24 5.43 -6.40
C TRP A 93 -4.95 6.60 -5.72
N GLN A 94 -4.31 7.77 -5.67
CA GLN A 94 -4.92 8.98 -5.12
C GLN A 94 -6.17 9.43 -5.91
N ARG A 95 -6.25 9.08 -7.19
CA ARG A 95 -7.37 9.42 -8.07
C ARG A 95 -8.49 8.37 -8.10
N SER A 96 -8.19 7.11 -7.79
CA SER A 96 -9.25 6.13 -7.50
C SER A 96 -10.04 6.64 -6.30
N ARG A 97 -11.34 6.80 -6.41
CA ARG A 97 -12.21 7.27 -5.32
C ARG A 97 -13.10 6.13 -4.89
#